data_AF-A0A519T185-F1
#
_entry.id   AF-A0A519T185-F1
#
_cell.length_a   1.000
_cell.length_b   1.000
_cell.length_c   1.000
_cell.angle_alpha   90.00
_cell.angle_beta   90.00
_cell.angle_gamma   90.00
#
_symmetry.space_group_name_H-M   'P 1'
#
loop_
_entity.id
_entity.type
_entity.pdbx_description
1 polymer ?
#
loop_
_entity_poly.entity_id
_entity_poly.type
_entity_poly.pdbx_seq_one_letter_code
_entity_poly.pdbx_strand_id
1 'polypeptide(L)'
;MAEQLPTGFGALATGRAYLTQESMLAVETRKRRLFIGLPKESSLQENRLGLTPEAVHHLVSEGHEVLMESGAGEPSKYSDHAYSEAGATIAHSTEEVY
;
A
#
# COMPACT_ATOMS: atom_id res chain seq x y z
N MET A 1 -52.94 -18.57 -22.73
CA MET A 1 -52.36 -19.81 -22.20
C MET A 1 -51.56 -19.43 -20.98
N ALA A 2 -52.05 -19.76 -19.78
CA ALA A 2 -51.46 -19.32 -18.53
C ALA A 2 -50.17 -20.12 -18.25
N GLU A 3 -49.08 -19.41 -18.02
CA GLU A 3 -47.79 -19.97 -17.62
C GLU A 3 -47.93 -20.49 -16.18
N GLN A 4 -48.08 -21.80 -16.03
CA GLN A 4 -48.14 -22.43 -14.72
C GLN A 4 -46.77 -22.33 -14.06
N LEU A 5 -46.65 -21.46 -13.05
CA LEU A 5 -45.49 -21.43 -12.17
C LEU A 5 -45.37 -22.79 -11.46
N PRO A 6 -44.17 -23.38 -11.35
CA PRO A 6 -43.99 -24.63 -10.63
C PRO A 6 -44.42 -24.43 -9.17
N THR A 7 -45.33 -25.26 -8.67
CA THR A 7 -45.78 -25.26 -7.26
C THR A 7 -45.10 -26.40 -6.51
N GLY A 8 -44.43 -26.08 -5.39
CA GLY A 8 -43.72 -27.03 -4.52
C GLY A 8 -42.35 -26.51 -4.08
N PHE A 9 -41.55 -27.32 -3.36
CA PHE A 9 -40.19 -26.92 -2.93
C PHE A 9 -39.26 -26.56 -4.10
N GLY A 10 -39.52 -27.06 -5.32
CA GLY A 10 -38.80 -26.67 -6.54
C GLY A 10 -39.02 -25.19 -6.93
N ALA A 11 -40.15 -24.58 -6.55
CA ALA A 11 -40.43 -23.17 -6.78
C ALA A 11 -39.50 -22.26 -5.97
N LEU A 12 -39.06 -22.71 -4.79
CA LEU A 12 -38.10 -22.00 -3.94
C LEU A 12 -36.67 -22.05 -4.50
N ALA A 13 -36.36 -23.07 -5.30
CA ALA A 13 -35.08 -23.19 -5.99
C ALA A 13 -35.02 -22.36 -7.28
N THR A 14 -36.16 -22.13 -7.95
CA THR A 14 -36.24 -21.30 -9.18
C THR A 14 -36.56 -19.83 -8.87
N GLY A 15 -37.32 -19.55 -7.82
CA GLY A 15 -37.42 -18.20 -7.28
C GLY A 15 -36.04 -17.79 -6.79
N ARG A 16 -35.53 -16.64 -7.25
CA ARG A 16 -34.39 -15.97 -6.62
C ARG A 16 -34.72 -15.77 -5.14
N ALA A 17 -34.44 -16.77 -4.33
CA ALA A 17 -34.59 -16.73 -2.88
C ALA A 17 -33.55 -15.73 -2.38
N TYR A 18 -33.96 -14.46 -2.30
CA TYR A 18 -33.28 -13.35 -1.62
C TYR A 18 -31.75 -13.46 -1.52
N LEU A 19 -31.08 -13.66 -2.66
CA LEU A 19 -29.63 -13.58 -2.70
C LEU A 19 -29.28 -12.10 -2.62
N THR A 20 -28.59 -11.70 -1.55
CA THR A 20 -28.02 -10.35 -1.42
C THR A 20 -27.11 -10.08 -2.60
N GLN A 21 -27.41 -9.03 -3.37
CA GLN A 21 -26.51 -8.57 -4.42
C GLN A 21 -25.53 -7.58 -3.82
N GLU A 22 -24.24 -7.79 -4.10
CA GLU A 22 -23.20 -6.83 -3.76
C GLU A 22 -23.40 -5.57 -4.61
N SER A 23 -23.63 -4.43 -3.95
CA SER A 23 -23.66 -3.13 -4.61
C SER A 23 -22.27 -2.50 -4.55
N MET A 24 -21.66 -2.21 -5.70
CA MET A 24 -20.41 -1.46 -5.74
C MET A 24 -20.67 0.00 -5.35
N LEU A 25 -20.14 0.44 -4.22
CA LEU A 25 -20.11 1.85 -3.85
C LEU A 25 -19.06 2.54 -4.72
N ALA A 26 -19.46 3.54 -5.51
CA ALA A 26 -18.52 4.34 -6.26
C ALA A 26 -17.62 5.12 -5.27
N VAL A 27 -16.33 4.75 -5.22
CA VAL A 27 -15.31 5.49 -4.47
C VAL A 27 -14.61 6.43 -5.44
N GLU A 28 -14.55 7.72 -5.09
CA GLU A 28 -13.72 8.67 -5.83
C GLU A 28 -12.24 8.35 -5.61
N THR A 29 -11.53 7.99 -6.68
CA THR A 29 -10.08 7.80 -6.63
C THR A 29 -9.39 9.15 -6.48
N ARG A 30 -8.98 9.51 -5.27
CA ARG A 30 -8.13 10.68 -5.03
C ARG A 30 -6.66 10.27 -5.02
N LYS A 31 -5.88 10.80 -5.96
CA LYS A 31 -4.40 10.71 -5.90
C LYS A 31 -3.93 11.60 -4.76
N ARG A 32 -3.42 11.00 -3.68
CA ARG A 32 -2.88 11.72 -2.52
C ARG A 32 -1.36 11.67 -2.58
N ARG A 33 -0.72 12.82 -2.42
CA ARG A 33 0.71 12.88 -2.12
C ARG A 33 0.90 12.44 -0.67
N LEU A 34 1.88 11.58 -0.44
CA LEU A 34 2.21 11.05 0.88
C LEU A 34 3.63 11.46 1.22
N PHE A 35 3.87 11.73 2.49
CA PHE A 35 5.20 11.88 3.05
C PHE A 35 5.52 10.61 3.83
N ILE A 36 6.65 9.99 3.51
CA ILE A 36 7.04 8.67 4.03
C ILE A 36 8.42 8.80 4.65
N GLY A 37 8.51 8.58 5.96
CA GLY A 37 9.77 8.53 6.70
C GLY A 37 10.33 7.12 6.81
N LEU A 38 11.65 6.97 6.64
CA LEU A 38 12.42 5.74 6.82
C LEU A 38 13.47 5.94 7.93
N PRO A 39 13.09 5.76 9.21
CA PRO A 39 14.02 5.89 10.33
C PRO A 39 14.99 4.70 10.37
N LYS A 40 16.12 4.88 11.04
CA LYS A 40 17.06 3.80 11.28
C LYS A 40 16.49 2.80 12.29
N GLU A 41 16.67 1.51 12.02
CA GLU A 41 16.25 0.45 12.94
C GLU A 41 17.06 0.49 14.24
N SER A 42 16.36 0.45 15.37
CA SER A 42 16.95 0.45 16.71
C SER A 42 17.18 -0.95 17.30
N SER A 43 16.70 -1.99 16.62
CA SER A 43 16.70 -3.37 17.13
C SER A 43 18.06 -4.06 16.91
N LEU A 44 18.55 -4.75 17.94
CA LEU A 44 19.78 -5.52 17.86
C LEU A 44 19.63 -6.66 16.84
N GLN A 45 20.57 -6.74 15.87
CA GLN A 45 20.60 -7.71 14.76
C GLN A 45 19.52 -7.54 13.68
N GLU A 46 18.73 -6.47 13.70
CA GLU A 46 17.86 -6.14 12.56
C GLU A 46 18.67 -5.34 11.53
N ASN A 47 18.82 -5.93 10.35
CA ASN A 47 19.59 -5.34 9.25
C ASN A 47 18.70 -4.90 8.09
N ARG A 48 17.40 -5.20 8.14
CA ARG A 48 16.45 -4.82 7.09
C ARG A 48 16.07 -3.36 7.25
N LEU A 49 15.62 -2.77 6.14
CA LEU A 49 15.03 -1.45 6.09
C LEU A 49 13.67 -1.56 5.40
N GLY A 50 12.72 -0.70 5.78
CA GLY A 50 11.33 -0.79 5.33
C GLY A 50 11.13 -0.71 3.81
N LEU A 51 12.03 -0.02 3.09
CA LEU A 51 11.99 0.13 1.63
C LEU A 51 13.38 -0.07 1.03
N THR A 52 13.43 -0.64 -0.18
CA THR A 52 14.63 -0.66 -1.02
C THR A 52 14.73 0.62 -1.87
N PRO A 53 15.92 0.98 -2.39
CA PRO A 53 16.07 2.15 -3.26
C PRO A 53 15.13 2.10 -4.48
N GLU A 54 14.90 0.92 -5.05
CA GLU A 54 13.97 0.71 -6.16
C GLU A 54 12.52 1.04 -5.77
N ALA A 55 12.07 0.60 -4.59
CA ALA A 55 10.74 0.92 -4.09
C ALA A 55 10.57 2.42 -3.82
N VAL A 56 11.62 3.08 -3.30
CA VAL A 56 11.63 4.53 -3.11
C VAL A 56 11.50 5.25 -4.45
N HIS A 57 12.25 4.81 -5.47
CA HIS A 57 12.15 5.39 -6.81
C HIS A 57 10.73 5.34 -7.36
N HIS A 58 10.04 4.21 -7.20
CA HIS A 58 8.64 4.09 -7.62
C HIS A 58 7.72 5.05 -6.86
N LEU A 59 7.86 5.17 -5.55
CA LEU A 59 7.06 6.09 -4.74
C LEU A 59 7.28 7.55 -5.14
N VAL A 60 8.53 7.94 -5.33
CA VAL A 60 8.89 9.30 -5.78
C VAL A 60 8.37 9.56 -7.19
N SER A 61 8.44 8.58 -8.10
CA SER A 61 7.89 8.70 -9.46
C SER A 61 6.37 8.90 -9.49
N GLU A 62 5.66 8.34 -8.51
CA GLU A 62 4.21 8.54 -8.34
C GLU A 62 3.86 9.90 -7.70
N GLY A 63 4.88 10.66 -7.28
CA GLY A 63 4.76 12.00 -6.69
C GLY A 63 4.73 12.01 -5.17
N HIS A 64 5.09 10.90 -4.52
CA HIS A 64 5.25 10.86 -3.06
C HIS A 64 6.62 11.39 -2.66
N GLU A 65 6.74 11.80 -1.40
CA GLU A 65 7.97 12.33 -0.83
C GLU A 65 8.51 11.33 0.19
N VAL A 66 9.78 10.96 0.04
CA VAL A 66 10.42 9.97 0.90
C VAL A 66 11.61 10.62 1.59
N LEU A 67 11.62 10.54 2.92
CA LEU A 67 12.70 11.02 3.78
C LEU A 67 13.33 9.81 4.48
N MET A 68 14.65 9.72 4.47
CA MET A 68 15.41 8.63 5.08
C MET A 68 16.43 9.17 6.07
N GLU A 69 16.63 8.49 7.19
CA GLU A 69 17.75 8.77 8.09
C GLU A 69 19.09 8.29 7.49
N SER A 70 20.12 9.13 7.57
CA SER A 70 21.47 8.78 7.12
C SER A 70 22.00 7.53 7.84
N GLY A 71 22.54 6.59 7.06
CA GLY A 71 23.07 5.32 7.57
C GLY A 71 21.99 4.28 7.94
N ALA A 72 20.71 4.53 7.66
CA ALA A 72 19.64 3.53 7.84
C ALA A 72 19.78 2.36 6.86
N GLY A 73 20.34 2.61 5.66
CA GLY A 73 20.51 1.60 4.61
C GLY A 73 21.76 0.72 4.74
N GLU A 74 22.77 1.14 5.52
CA GLU A 74 24.06 0.45 5.63
C GLU A 74 23.93 -1.03 6.01
N PRO A 75 23.10 -1.42 7.01
CA PRO A 75 22.95 -2.82 7.40
C PRO A 75 22.36 -3.68 6.27
N SER A 76 21.54 -3.08 5.42
CA SER A 76 20.95 -3.70 4.23
C SER A 76 21.86 -3.69 3.01
N LYS A 77 23.12 -3.23 3.14
CA LYS A 77 24.11 -3.09 2.05
C LYS A 77 23.72 -2.06 0.98
N TYR A 78 22.92 -1.07 1.35
CA TYR A 78 22.59 0.07 0.51
C TYR A 78 23.24 1.33 1.07
N SER A 79 23.89 2.11 0.23
CA SER A 79 24.46 3.40 0.64
C SER A 79 23.39 4.49 0.62
N ASP A 80 23.58 5.53 1.44
CA ASP A 80 22.74 6.73 1.42
C ASP A 80 22.68 7.36 0.01
N HIS A 81 23.77 7.24 -0.76
CA HIS A 81 23.83 7.69 -2.15
C HIS A 81 22.81 6.98 -3.03
N ALA A 82 22.63 5.66 -2.87
CA ALA A 82 21.66 4.91 -3.65
C ALA A 82 20.21 5.38 -3.39
N TYR A 83 19.90 5.76 -2.15
CA TYR A 83 18.60 6.34 -1.81
C TYR A 83 18.44 7.77 -2.32
N SER A 84 19.49 8.58 -2.23
CA SER A 84 19.51 9.93 -2.80
C SER A 84 19.30 9.91 -4.32
N GLU A 85 19.97 9.00 -5.03
CA GLU A 85 19.78 8.80 -6.48
C GLU A 85 18.38 8.29 -6.83
N ALA A 86 17.76 7.50 -5.96
CA ALA A 86 16.37 7.07 -6.11
C ALA A 86 15.36 8.22 -5.92
N GLY A 87 15.80 9.37 -5.38
CA GLY A 87 14.97 10.55 -5.12
C GLY A 87 14.53 10.69 -3.66
N ALA A 88 15.10 9.92 -2.74
CA ALA A 88 14.90 10.12 -1.31
C ALA A 88 15.64 11.38 -0.83
N THR A 89 15.07 12.09 0.12
CA THR A 89 15.80 13.09 0.90
C THR A 89 16.50 12.41 2.08
N ILE A 90 17.75 12.77 2.36
CA ILE A 90 18.50 12.23 3.49
C ILE A 90 18.44 13.23 4.65
N ALA A 91 17.87 12.80 5.76
CA ALA A 91 17.82 13.50 7.04
C ALA A 91 19.00 13.08 7.92
N HIS A 92 19.45 14.00 8.78
CA HIS A 92 20.57 13.76 9.71
C HIS A 92 20.11 13.53 11.15
N SER A 93 18.82 13.69 11.42
CA SER A 93 18.21 13.44 12.72
C SER A 93 17.07 12.43 12.58
N THR A 94 17.01 11.48 13.51
CA THR A 94 15.87 10.57 13.65
C THR A 94 14.56 11.35 13.85
N GLU A 95 14.59 12.50 14.55
CA GLU A 95 13.41 13.33 14.79
C GLU A 95 12.83 13.95 13.52
N GLU A 96 13.65 14.17 12.48
CA GLU A 96 13.17 14.73 11.20
C GLU A 96 12.37 13.70 10.39
N VAL A 97 12.60 12.41 10.65
CA VAL A 97 12.04 11.30 9.88
C VAL A 97 10.70 10.81 10.44
N TYR A 98 10.43 11.08 11.72
CA TYR A 98 9.17 10.75 12.39
C TYR A 98 8.11 11.84 12.24
#